data_AF-A0A8X6FQJ1-F1
#
_entry.id   AF-A0A8X6FQJ1-F1
#
_cell.length_a   1.000
_cell.length_b   1.000
_cell.length_c   1.000
_cell.angle_alpha   90.00
_cell.angle_beta   90.00
_cell.angle_gamma   90.00
#
_symmetry.space_group_name_H-M   'P 1'
#
loop_
_entity.id
_entity.type
_entity.pdbx_description
1 polymer ?
#
loop_
_entity_poly.entity_id
_entity_poly.type
_entity_poly.pdbx_seq_one_letter_code
_entity_poly.pdbx_strand_id
1 'polypeptide(L)'
;MMLNENVQQILPWALSATAIAYALYSTFVLSKKKGRCNTKVQLDTDKVVHSVDIEDIGKKAVFCRCWKSTKFPYCDGSHNKHNECTGDNVGPLIIKQKES
;
A
#
# COMPACT_ATOMS: atom_id res chain seq x y z
N MET A 1 -6.31 44.68 -22.03
CA MET A 1 -5.04 45.20 -21.48
C MET A 1 -3.93 44.32 -22.00
N MET A 2 -3.02 44.86 -22.81
CA MET A 2 -1.77 44.17 -23.15
C MET A 2 -0.89 44.19 -21.89
N LEU A 3 -0.33 43.04 -21.50
CA LEU A 3 0.64 42.98 -20.42
C LEU A 3 1.93 43.70 -20.85
N ASN A 4 2.66 44.31 -19.92
CA ASN A 4 3.88 45.04 -20.26
C ASN A 4 4.93 44.08 -20.91
N GLU A 5 5.78 44.59 -21.78
CA GLU A 5 6.77 43.76 -22.51
C GLU A 5 7.74 43.01 -21.58
N ASN A 6 8.14 43.64 -20.46
CA ASN A 6 8.97 42.99 -19.44
C ASN A 6 8.25 41.80 -18.78
N VAL A 7 6.93 41.88 -18.59
CA VAL A 7 6.08 40.82 -18.04
C VAL A 7 5.91 39.71 -19.07
N GLN A 8 5.74 40.04 -20.34
CA GLN A 8 5.71 39.04 -21.41
C GLN A 8 7.04 38.28 -21.52
N GLN A 9 8.18 38.92 -21.23
CA GLN A 9 9.49 38.28 -21.25
C GLN A 9 9.77 37.39 -20.02
N ILE A 10 9.23 37.74 -18.84
CA ILE A 10 9.44 36.97 -17.59
C ILE A 10 8.45 35.81 -17.45
N LEU A 11 7.26 35.91 -18.07
CA LEU A 11 6.19 34.93 -17.97
C LEU A 11 6.60 33.48 -18.36
N PRO A 12 7.34 33.22 -19.46
CA PRO A 12 7.75 31.86 -19.83
C PRO A 12 8.68 31.23 -18.79
N TRP A 13 9.61 32.00 -18.23
CA TRP A 13 10.53 31.52 -17.21
C TRP A 13 9.82 31.22 -15.88
N ALA A 14 8.88 32.07 -15.48
CA ALA A 14 8.08 31.85 -14.29
C ALA A 14 7.19 30.59 -14.42
N LEU A 15 6.56 30.38 -15.57
CA LEU A 15 5.77 29.18 -15.85
C LEU A 15 6.66 27.93 -15.87
N SER A 16 7.84 28.01 -16.49
CA SER A 16 8.80 26.91 -16.55
C SER A 16 9.32 26.54 -15.16
N ALA A 17 9.74 27.52 -14.36
CA ALA A 17 10.19 27.30 -12.98
C ALA A 17 9.08 26.70 -12.11
N THR A 18 7.84 27.17 -12.27
CA THR A 18 6.68 26.62 -11.56
C THR A 18 6.40 25.18 -11.96
N ALA A 19 6.43 24.86 -13.26
CA ALA A 19 6.24 23.51 -13.76
C ALA A 19 7.33 22.55 -13.26
N ILE A 20 8.60 22.99 -13.27
CA ILE A 20 9.73 22.21 -12.74
C ILE A 20 9.54 22.00 -11.24
N ALA A 21 9.23 23.04 -10.47
CA ALA A 21 9.00 22.93 -9.03
C ALA A 21 7.85 21.97 -8.71
N TYR A 22 6.74 22.03 -9.45
CA TYR A 22 5.61 21.12 -9.30
C TYR A 22 5.97 19.67 -9.67
N ALA A 23 6.76 19.45 -10.73
CA ALA A 23 7.26 18.13 -11.10
C ALA A 23 8.19 17.54 -10.01
N LEU A 24 9.10 18.36 -9.46
CA LEU A 24 9.97 17.94 -8.35
C LEU A 24 9.18 17.63 -7.09
N TYR A 25 8.20 18.47 -6.74
CA TYR A 25 7.32 18.24 -5.59
C TYR A 25 6.47 16.98 -5.76
N SER A 26 5.81 16.82 -6.90
CA SER A 26 4.95 15.66 -7.17
C SER A 26 5.73 14.35 -7.19
N THR A 27 6.91 14.32 -7.81
CA THR A 27 7.78 13.13 -7.77
C THR A 27 8.24 12.80 -6.35
N PHE A 28 8.60 13.79 -5.54
CA PHE A 28 8.97 13.59 -4.13
C PHE A 28 7.82 13.05 -3.27
N VAL A 29 6.62 13.63 -3.38
CA VAL A 29 5.43 13.19 -2.63
C VAL A 29 4.93 11.82 -3.08
N LEU A 30 4.90 11.55 -4.39
CA LEU A 30 4.51 10.25 -4.93
C LEU A 30 5.51 9.15 -4.56
N SER A 31 6.79 9.48 -4.40
CA SER A 31 7.83 8.53 -3.99
C SER A 31 7.63 8.02 -2.55
N LYS A 32 7.20 8.89 -1.62
CA LYS A 32 6.99 8.52 -0.20
C LYS A 32 5.92 7.44 0.03
N LYS A 33 5.00 7.20 -0.90
CA LYS A 33 3.91 6.22 -0.74
C LYS A 33 4.27 4.78 -1.15
N LYS A 34 5.46 4.52 -1.70
CA LYS A 34 5.74 3.30 -2.49
C LYS A 34 6.03 2.00 -1.73
N GLY A 35 5.90 1.93 -0.39
CA GLY A 35 6.33 0.74 0.36
C GLY A 35 5.33 0.14 1.36
N ARG A 36 4.16 0.74 1.58
CA ARG A 36 3.28 0.31 2.67
C ARG A 36 2.40 -0.89 2.26
N CYS A 37 2.69 -2.08 2.81
CA CYS A 37 1.88 -3.29 2.56
C CYS A 37 0.49 -3.23 3.24
N ASN A 38 0.44 -2.73 4.48
CA ASN A 38 -0.77 -2.65 5.29
C ASN A 38 -1.38 -1.25 5.30
N THR A 39 -2.58 -1.12 4.72
CA THR A 39 -3.28 0.17 4.61
C THR A 39 -4.54 0.29 5.48
N LYS A 40 -4.89 -0.74 6.28
CA LYS A 40 -6.17 -0.74 7.03
C LYS A 40 -6.15 -1.41 8.41
N VAL A 41 -5.24 -2.34 8.67
CA VAL A 41 -5.26 -3.13 9.91
C VAL A 41 -4.44 -2.41 10.98
N GLN A 42 -5.03 -2.08 12.13
CA GLN A 42 -4.32 -1.59 13.34
C GLN A 42 -3.19 -0.58 13.01
N LEU A 43 -3.54 0.53 12.35
CA LEU A 43 -2.56 1.49 11.80
C LEU A 43 -1.93 2.39 12.88
N ASP A 44 -2.53 2.42 14.05
CA ASP A 44 -2.09 3.08 15.28
C ASP A 44 -0.98 2.30 16.00
N THR A 45 -0.83 1.01 15.70
CA THR A 45 0.22 0.16 16.28
C THR A 45 1.50 0.21 15.45
N ASP A 46 2.64 0.44 16.10
CA ASP A 46 3.96 0.47 15.44
C ASP A 46 4.30 -0.84 14.70
N LYS A 47 3.89 -1.97 15.28
CA LYS A 47 4.12 -3.31 14.74
C LYS A 47 2.99 -4.27 15.10
N VAL A 48 2.20 -4.65 14.11
CA VAL A 48 1.09 -5.60 14.27
C VAL A 48 1.64 -7.04 14.29
N VAL A 49 1.43 -7.74 15.41
CA VAL A 49 1.85 -9.14 15.64
C VAL A 49 0.65 -9.95 16.13
N HIS A 50 0.51 -11.17 15.64
CA HIS A 50 -0.48 -12.12 16.15
C HIS A 50 0.24 -13.40 16.55
N SER A 51 0.03 -13.82 17.79
CA SER A 51 0.50 -15.10 18.33
C SER A 51 -0.70 -16.02 18.45
N VAL A 52 -0.57 -17.25 17.97
CA VAL A 52 -1.61 -18.28 18.07
C VAL A 52 -0.94 -19.57 18.49
N ASP A 53 -1.45 -20.18 19.54
CA ASP A 53 -0.95 -21.46 20.02
C ASP A 53 -1.41 -22.59 19.10
N ILE A 54 -0.52 -23.56 18.88
CA ILE A 54 -0.79 -24.64 17.90
C ILE A 54 -1.96 -25.52 18.33
N GLU A 55 -2.23 -25.59 19.64
CA GLU A 55 -3.31 -26.37 20.23
C GLU A 55 -4.69 -25.75 19.91
N ASP A 56 -4.77 -24.42 19.77
CA ASP A 56 -6.02 -23.68 19.51
C ASP A 56 -6.44 -23.68 18.03
N ILE A 57 -5.54 -24.02 17.12
CA ILE A 57 -5.74 -23.98 15.67
C ILE A 57 -6.65 -25.13 15.16
N GLY A 58 -6.84 -26.17 15.98
CA GLY A 58 -7.54 -27.39 15.58
C GLY A 58 -6.84 -28.12 14.41
N LYS A 59 -7.62 -28.75 13.52
CA LYS A 59 -7.06 -29.54 12.41
C LYS A 59 -6.38 -28.70 11.33
N LYS A 60 -6.84 -27.46 11.11
CA LYS A 60 -6.38 -26.59 10.03
C LYS A 60 -6.72 -25.13 10.32
N ALA A 61 -5.73 -24.24 10.19
CA ALA A 61 -5.93 -22.80 10.09
C ALA A 61 -5.30 -22.24 8.82
N VAL A 62 -5.84 -21.10 8.39
CA VAL A 62 -5.35 -20.37 7.21
C VAL A 62 -5.19 -18.91 7.59
N PHE A 63 -3.96 -18.41 7.55
CA PHE A 63 -3.58 -17.07 7.97
C PHE A 63 -3.32 -16.15 6.78
N CYS A 64 -3.73 -14.90 6.91
CA CYS A 64 -3.58 -13.86 5.91
C CYS A 64 -2.12 -13.39 5.85
N ARG A 65 -1.58 -13.22 4.64
CA ARG A 65 -0.28 -12.55 4.40
C ARG A 65 -0.38 -11.32 3.49
N CYS A 66 -1.57 -11.02 2.96
CA CYS A 66 -1.77 -9.91 2.03
C CYS A 66 -2.27 -8.61 2.70
N TRP A 67 -2.60 -8.63 4.00
CA TRP A 67 -3.20 -7.49 4.73
C TRP A 67 -4.55 -7.00 4.20
N LYS A 68 -5.17 -7.72 3.25
CA LYS A 68 -6.47 -7.35 2.65
C LYS A 68 -7.65 -8.07 3.28
N SER A 69 -7.46 -9.06 4.14
CA SER A 69 -8.57 -9.76 4.79
C SER A 69 -9.41 -8.83 5.67
N THR A 70 -10.71 -9.07 5.72
CA THR A 70 -11.66 -8.51 6.69
C THR A 70 -11.65 -9.26 8.02
N LYS A 71 -11.17 -10.51 8.01
CA LYS A 71 -11.05 -11.39 9.19
C LYS A 71 -9.61 -11.54 9.65
N PHE A 72 -8.76 -10.54 9.41
CA PHE A 72 -7.36 -10.56 9.82
C PHE A 72 -7.26 -10.88 11.32
N PRO A 73 -6.42 -11.85 11.75
CA PRO A 73 -5.26 -12.44 11.04
C PRO A 73 -5.58 -13.63 10.12
N TYR A 74 -6.82 -14.10 10.06
CA TYR A 74 -7.21 -15.23 9.21
C TYR A 74 -7.39 -14.82 7.76
N CYS A 75 -7.21 -15.77 6.84
CA CYS A 75 -7.46 -15.56 5.42
C CYS A 75 -8.95 -15.78 5.11
N ASP A 76 -9.55 -14.83 4.40
CA ASP A 76 -10.93 -14.90 3.88
C ASP A 76 -10.99 -14.94 2.34
N GLY A 77 -9.85 -15.10 1.66
CA GLY A 77 -9.77 -15.11 0.19
C GLY A 77 -9.59 -13.74 -0.46
N SER A 78 -9.54 -12.64 0.32
CA SER A 78 -9.36 -11.27 -0.24
C SER A 78 -8.07 -11.07 -1.05
N HIS A 79 -7.08 -11.97 -0.93
CA HIS A 79 -5.87 -11.93 -1.74
C HIS A 79 -6.14 -12.16 -3.24
N ASN A 80 -7.21 -12.88 -3.61
CA ASN A 80 -7.56 -13.11 -5.01
C ASN A 80 -7.84 -11.79 -5.73
N LYS A 81 -8.74 -10.96 -5.18
CA LYS A 81 -9.06 -9.64 -5.73
C LYS A 81 -7.83 -8.72 -5.74
N HIS A 82 -7.00 -8.78 -4.70
CA HIS A 82 -5.76 -8.01 -4.65
C HIS A 82 -4.81 -8.40 -5.78
N ASN A 83 -4.56 -9.68 -5.98
CA ASN A 83 -3.70 -10.20 -7.05
C ASN A 83 -4.25 -9.80 -8.43
N GLU A 84 -5.55 -9.98 -8.66
CA GLU A 84 -6.20 -9.59 -9.92
C GLU A 84 -6.04 -8.09 -10.23
N CYS A 85 -6.28 -7.21 -9.24
CA CYS A 85 -6.19 -5.76 -9.46
C CYS A 85 -4.76 -5.22 -9.57
N THR A 86 -3.75 -5.94 -9.07
CA THR A 86 -2.38 -5.43 -8.96
C THR A 86 -1.35 -6.20 -9.80
N GLY A 87 -1.72 -7.39 -10.30
CA GLY A 87 -0.77 -8.33 -10.92
C GLY A 87 0.14 -9.05 -9.91
N ASP A 88 -0.18 -8.98 -8.61
CA ASP A 88 0.56 -9.63 -7.54
C ASP A 88 0.26 -11.14 -7.46
N ASN A 89 1.04 -11.89 -6.68
CA ASN A 89 0.95 -13.34 -6.56
C ASN A 89 0.96 -13.84 -5.10
N VAL A 90 0.51 -13.01 -4.15
CA VAL A 90 0.49 -13.37 -2.72
C VAL A 90 -0.59 -14.41 -2.41
N GLY A 91 -0.34 -15.19 -1.36
CA GLY A 91 -1.27 -16.21 -0.87
C GLY A 91 -1.17 -16.41 0.64
N PRO A 92 -2.11 -17.13 1.26
CA PRO A 92 -2.14 -17.34 2.69
C PRO A 92 -1.03 -18.29 3.17
N LEU A 93 -0.84 -18.33 4.48
CA LEU A 93 -0.13 -19.41 5.17
C LEU A 93 -1.16 -20.44 5.63
N ILE A 94 -0.99 -21.71 5.28
CA ILE A 94 -1.87 -22.80 5.71
C ILE A 94 -1.12 -23.66 6.73
N ILE A 95 -1.67 -23.78 7.93
CA ILE A 95 -1.16 -24.67 8.97
C ILE A 95 -2.14 -25.83 9.10
N LYS A 96 -1.63 -27.06 9.04
CA LYS A 96 -2.42 -28.29 9.21
C LYS A 96 -1.77 -29.10 10.32
N GLN A 97 -2.59 -29.69 11.18
CA GLN A 97 -2.12 -30.71 12.10
C GLN A 97 -1.65 -31.93 11.28
N LYS A 98 -0.49 -32.48 11.64
CA LYS A 98 -0.01 -33.71 11.01
C LYS A 98 -0.95 -34.85 11.43
N GLU A 99 -1.56 -35.52 10.46
CA GLU A 99 -2.27 -36.77 10.73
C GLU A 99 -1.23 -37.78 11.25
N SER A 100 -1.50 -38.31 12.45
CA SER A 100 -0.63 -39.31 13.12
C SER A 100 -0.82 -40.69 12.52
#